data_AF-A0A536XPN5-F1
#
_entry.id   AF-A0A536XPN5-F1
#
_cell.length_a   1.000
_cell.length_b   1.000
_cell.length_c   1.000
_cell.angle_alpha   90.00
_cell.angle_beta   90.00
_cell.angle_gamma   90.00
#
_symmetry.space_group_name_H-M   'P 1'
#
loop_
_entity.id
_entity.type
_entity.pdbx_description
1 polymer ?
#
loop_
_entity_poly.entity_id
_entity_poly.type
_entity_poly.pdbx_seq_one_letter_code
_entity_poly.pdbx_strand_id
1 'polypeptide(L)' 'MPSNRERLHRLIEKLCIIEGDFVLSTGAKSRYYFDCKTVALDGEGLTLIASEFLREIEKLPV' A
#
# COMPACT_ATOMS: atom_id res chain seq x y z
N MET A 1 12.44 -6.14 -16.66
CA MET A 1 11.04 -6.02 -16.19
C MET A 1 11.07 -5.57 -14.74
N PRO A 2 10.24 -4.62 -14.32
CA PRO A 2 10.19 -4.16 -12.93
C PRO A 2 9.75 -5.31 -12.01
N SER A 3 10.36 -5.39 -10.84
CA SER A 3 9.99 -6.32 -9.76
C SER A 3 8.55 -6.06 -9.29
N ASN A 4 7.96 -7.07 -8.63
CA ASN A 4 6.64 -6.93 -8.02
C ASN A 4 6.59 -5.77 -7.03
N ARG A 5 7.65 -5.57 -6.25
CA ARG A 5 7.76 -4.45 -5.29
C ARG A 5 7.80 -3.09 -5.99
N GLU A 6 8.52 -2.95 -7.10
CA GLU A 6 8.54 -1.71 -7.90
C GLU A 6 7.19 -1.43 -8.59
N ARG A 7 6.48 -2.48 -9.02
CA ARG A 7 5.12 -2.34 -9.56
C ARG A 7 4.14 -1.90 -8.48
N LEU A 8 4.21 -2.53 -7.30
CA LEU A 8 3.36 -2.20 -6.16
C LEU A 8 3.60 -0.77 -5.68
N HIS A 9 4.86 -0.35 -5.59
CA HIS A 9 5.20 1.04 -5.25
C HIS A 9 4.53 2.02 -6.20
N ARG A 10 4.65 1.81 -7.52
CA ARG A 10 4.05 2.71 -8.51
C ARG A 10 2.52 2.77 -8.42
N LEU A 11 1.86 1.66 -8.10
CA LEU A 11 0.41 1.66 -7.87
C LEU A 11 0.03 2.46 -6.62
N ILE A 12 0.76 2.27 -5.53
CA ILE A 12 0.54 2.98 -4.27
C ILE A 12 0.73 4.49 -4.44
N GLU A 13 1.83 4.92 -5.06
CA GLU A 13 2.10 6.34 -5.32
C GLU A 13 0.99 6.98 -6.14
N LYS A 14 0.47 6.27 -7.13
CA LYS A 14 -0.58 6.77 -8.02
C LYS A 14 -1.98 6.80 -7.37
N LEU A 15 -2.29 5.82 -6.51
CA LEU A 15 -3.68 5.54 -6.11
C LEU A 15 -3.98 5.74 -4.63
N CYS A 16 -2.96 5.85 -3.76
CA CYS A 16 -3.17 5.83 -2.30
C CYS A 16 -2.94 7.18 -1.63
N ILE A 17 -2.34 8.18 -2.28
CA ILE A 17 -2.05 9.46 -1.65
C ILE A 17 -3.16 10.46 -1.95
N ILE A 18 -3.81 10.95 -0.89
CA ILE A 18 -4.85 11.99 -0.97
C ILE A 18 -4.35 13.22 -0.22
N GLU A 19 -4.33 14.37 -0.88
CA GLU A 19 -3.99 15.65 -0.26
C GLU A 19 -5.25 16.36 0.26
N GLY A 20 -5.15 17.01 1.42
CA GLY A 20 -6.26 17.69 2.07
C GLY A 20 -6.05 17.83 3.58
N ASP A 21 -7.00 18.42 4.29
CA ASP A 21 -6.92 18.52 5.75
C ASP A 21 -7.59 17.31 6.41
N PHE A 22 -6.77 16.46 7.03
CA PHE A 22 -7.22 15.24 7.69
C PHE A 22 -6.94 15.27 9.18
N VAL A 23 -7.84 14.66 9.96
CA VAL A 23 -7.58 14.27 11.34
C VAL A 23 -7.40 12.76 11.34
N LEU A 24 -6.22 12.30 11.73
CA LEU A 24 -5.88 10.88 11.77
C LEU A 24 -6.56 10.19 12.97
N SER A 25 -6.56 8.86 12.98
CA SER A 25 -7.09 8.06 14.10
C SER A 25 -6.41 8.36 15.45
N THR A 26 -5.20 8.92 15.41
CA THR A 26 -4.45 9.40 16.58
C THR A 26 -4.92 10.77 17.08
N GLY A 27 -5.82 11.46 16.36
CA GLY A 27 -6.21 12.86 16.60
C GLY A 27 -5.25 13.90 16.01
N ALA A 28 -4.12 13.48 15.44
CA ALA A 28 -3.17 14.39 14.79
C ALA A 28 -3.74 14.97 13.49
N LYS A 29 -3.41 16.24 13.20
CA LYS A 29 -3.71 16.86 11.90
C LYS A 29 -2.64 16.48 10.87
N SER A 30 -3.06 16.20 9.64
CA SER A 30 -2.17 15.88 8.51
C SER A 30 -2.69 16.54 7.23
N ARG A 31 -1.76 16.94 6.35
CA ARG A 31 -2.07 17.40 4.99
C ARG A 31 -2.26 16.26 3.97
N TYR A 32 -2.04 15.03 4.42
CA TYR A 32 -2.05 13.83 3.59
C TYR A 32 -2.79 12.70 4.31
N TYR A 33 -3.56 11.94 3.54
CA TYR A 33 -4.14 10.68 3.96
C TYR A 33 -3.70 9.58 3.00
N PHE A 34 -3.24 8.47 3.58
CA PHE A 34 -2.72 7.34 2.83
C PHE A 34 -3.74 6.20 2.83
N ASP A 35 -4.56 6.13 1.77
CA ASP A 35 -5.60 5.10 1.65
C ASP A 35 -5.14 3.90 0.83
N CYS A 36 -4.55 2.92 1.52
CA CYS A 36 -4.15 1.65 0.88
C CYS A 36 -5.33 0.78 0.44
N LYS A 37 -6.58 1.08 0.85
CA LYS A 37 -7.73 0.27 0.43
C LYS A 37 -7.89 0.28 -1.08
N THR A 38 -7.58 1.39 -1.75
CA THR A 38 -7.66 1.52 -3.21
C THR A 38 -6.82 0.47 -3.93
N VAL A 39 -5.56 0.26 -3.51
CA VAL A 39 -4.67 -0.74 -4.11
C VAL A 39 -5.00 -2.16 -3.63
N ALA A 40 -5.44 -2.32 -2.37
CA ALA A 40 -5.87 -3.63 -1.87
C ALA A 40 -7.14 -4.16 -2.56
N LEU A 41 -7.97 -3.27 -3.11
CA LEU A 41 -9.18 -3.60 -3.88
C LEU A 41 -8.97 -3.53 -5.41
N ASP A 42 -7.74 -3.26 -5.86
CA ASP A 42 -7.35 -3.32 -7.27
C ASP A 42 -6.90 -4.75 -7.64
N GLY A 43 -7.23 -5.20 -8.86
CA GLY A 43 -6.91 -6.57 -9.28
C GLY A 43 -5.40 -6.85 -9.37
N GLU A 44 -4.62 -5.90 -9.91
CA GLU A 44 -3.15 -6.02 -9.95
C GLU A 44 -2.56 -5.79 -8.56
N GLY A 45 -3.03 -4.74 -7.87
CA GLY A 45 -2.59 -4.35 -6.54
C GLY A 45 -2.71 -5.49 -5.53
N LEU A 46 -3.89 -6.12 -5.43
CA LEU A 46 -4.12 -7.24 -4.53
C LEU A 46 -3.19 -8.43 -4.83
N THR A 47 -2.99 -8.74 -6.11
CA THR A 47 -2.11 -9.84 -6.53
C THR A 47 -0.66 -9.59 -6.12
N LEU A 48 -0.18 -8.35 -6.31
CA LEU A 48 1.16 -7.94 -5.91
C LEU A 48 1.34 -7.94 -4.39
N ILE A 49 0.36 -7.41 -3.65
CA ILE A 49 0.34 -7.42 -2.19
C ILE A 49 0.43 -8.84 -1.66
N ALA A 50 -0.46 -9.74 -2.10
CA ALA A 50 -0.49 -11.13 -1.63
C ALA A 50 0.84 -11.85 -1.89
N SER A 51 1.41 -11.65 -3.09
CA SER A 51 2.69 -12.26 -3.46
C SER A 51 3.84 -11.78 -2.58
N GLU A 52 3.94 -10.47 -2.31
CA GLU A 52 5.00 -9.93 -1.45
C GLU A 52 4.80 -10.31 0.02
N PHE A 53 3.55 -10.34 0.51
CA PHE A 53 3.26 -10.78 1.88
C PHE A 53 3.65 -12.23 2.11
N LEU A 54 3.32 -13.14 1.19
CA LEU A 54 3.72 -14.55 1.30
C LEU A 54 5.24 -14.69 1.39
N ARG A 55 6.00 -13.95 0.58
CA ARG A 55 7.46 -13.93 0.66
C ARG A 55 8.00 -13.44 2.01
N GLU A 56 7.33 -12.47 2.64
CA GLU A 56 7.76 -12.00 3.97
C GLU A 56 7.37 -13.03 5.05
N ILE A 57 6.22 -13.69 4.93
CA ILE A 57 5.79 -14.77 5.85
C ILE A 57 6.78 -15.94 5.81
N GLU A 58 7.25 -16.33 4.62
CA GLU A 58 8.25 -17.39 4.43
C GLU A 58 9.60 -17.10 5.12
N LYS A 59 9.89 -15.83 5.45
CA LYS A 59 11.12 -15.43 6.17
C LYS A 59 10.95 -15.46 7.68
N LEU A 60 9.73 -15.60 8.19
CA LEU A 60 9.50 -15.62 9.63
C LEU A 60 10.12 -16.88 10.25
N PRO A 61 10.71 -16.77 11.46
CA PRO A 61 11.18 -17.95 12.18
C PRO A 61 10.02 -18.90 12.48
N VAL A 62 10.27 -20.20 12.32
CA VAL A 62 9.36 -21.30 12.67
C VAL A 62 9.41 -21.64 14.16
#